data_AF-A0A952AWT6-F1
#
_entry.id   AF-A0A952AWT6-F1
#
_cell.length_a   1.000
_cell.length_b   1.000
_cell.length_c   1.000
_cell.angle_alpha   90.00
_cell.angle_beta   90.00
_cell.angle_gamma   90.00
#
_symmetry.space_group_name_H-M   'P 1'
#
loop_
_entity.id
_entity.type
_entity.pdbx_description
1 polymer ?
#
loop_
_entity_poly.entity_id
_entity_poly.type
_entity_poly.pdbx_seq_one_letter_code
_entity_poly.pdbx_strand_id
1 'polypeptide(L)' 'MKISKVFDNSGATFDRYTIIFEGRSDALGLSDNCDSPQGFSQFGVAVEGRHLGGQIQFAYLPENVKLHAYERIT' A
#
# COMPACT_ATOMS: atom_id res chain seq x y z
N MET A 1 0.15 7.86 11.01
CA MET A 1 0.49 8.62 9.77
C MET A 1 -0.81 8.91 9.01
N LYS A 2 -0.94 10.01 8.25
CA LYS A 2 -2.18 10.31 7.50
C LYS A 2 -2.06 9.85 6.05
N ILE A 3 -3.01 9.04 5.59
CA ILE A 3 -3.06 8.51 4.22
C ILE A 3 -3.44 9.63 3.25
N SER A 4 -2.68 9.76 2.16
CA SER A 4 -2.95 10.69 1.06
C SER A 4 -3.58 9.98 -0.14
N LYS A 5 -2.93 8.90 -0.62
CA LYS A 5 -3.34 8.16 -1.82
C LYS A 5 -3.09 6.66 -1.65
N VAL A 6 -3.87 5.85 -2.36
CA VAL A 6 -3.72 4.40 -2.40
C VAL A 6 -3.73 3.97 -3.86
N PHE A 7 -2.83 3.06 -4.22
CA PHE A 7 -2.72 2.53 -5.56
C PHE A 7 -2.79 1.00 -5.55
N ASP A 8 -3.38 0.44 -6.60
CA ASP A 8 -3.39 -0.99 -6.92
C ASP A 8 -2.79 -1.20 -8.31
N ASN A 9 -1.64 -1.88 -8.37
CA ASN A 9 -0.97 -2.22 -9.62
C ASN A 9 -1.52 -3.49 -10.28
N SER A 10 -2.63 -4.04 -9.77
CA SER A 10 -3.30 -5.26 -10.25
C SER A 10 -2.42 -6.51 -10.20
N GLY A 11 -1.45 -6.54 -9.29
CA GLY A 11 -0.51 -7.66 -9.13
C GLY A 11 0.63 -7.66 -10.16
N ALA A 12 0.94 -6.50 -10.75
CA ALA A 12 2.10 -6.35 -11.64
C ALA A 12 3.43 -6.64 -10.93
N THR A 13 3.49 -6.38 -9.62
CA THR A 13 4.62 -6.71 -8.74
C THR A 13 4.11 -7.31 -7.44
N PHE A 14 5.03 -7.80 -6.61
CA PHE A 14 4.69 -8.46 -5.35
C PHE A 14 4.07 -7.50 -4.32
N ASP A 15 4.52 -6.24 -4.32
CA ASP A 15 3.96 -5.10 -3.59
C ASP A 15 2.76 -4.49 -4.34
N ARG A 16 1.72 -5.28 -4.53
CA ARG A 16 0.51 -4.90 -5.29
C ARG A 16 -0.06 -3.54 -4.89
N TYR A 17 -0.13 -3.28 -3.59
CA TYR A 17 -0.72 -2.08 -3.04
C TYR A 17 0.35 -1.10 -2.56
N THR A 18 0.18 0.18 -2.91
CA THR A 18 1.04 1.25 -2.41
C THR A 18 0.19 2.31 -1.70
N ILE A 19 0.47 2.57 -0.42
CA ILE A 19 -0.17 3.63 0.36
C ILE A 19 0.82 4.77 0.52
N ILE A 20 0.49 5.96 0.01
CA ILE A 20 1.30 7.17 0.14
C ILE A 20 0.75 8.04 1.27
N PHE A 21 1.63 8.59 2.11
CA PHE A 21 1.26 9.42 3.25
C PHE A 21 1.40 10.92 2.95
N GLU A 22 0.64 11.76 3.66
CA GLU A 22 0.70 13.21 3.49
C GLU A 22 2.06 13.81 3.89
N GLY A 23 2.50 14.80 3.11
CA GLY A 23 3.63 15.67 3.45
C GLY A 23 5.02 15.12 3.16
N ARG A 24 5.15 13.90 2.61
CA ARG A 24 6.42 13.23 2.28
C ARG A 24 6.25 12.24 1.11
N SER A 25 7.35 11.75 0.57
CA SER A 25 7.37 10.63 -0.39
C SER A 25 7.30 9.26 0.30
N ASP A 26 7.03 9.23 1.61
CA ASP A 26 6.92 8.01 2.41
C ASP A 26 5.73 7.18 1.95
N ALA A 27 5.96 5.88 1.79
CA ALA A 27 4.93 4.94 1.37
C ALA A 27 5.03 3.60 2.11
N LEU A 28 3.92 2.87 2.13
CA LEU A 28 3.84 1.49 2.57
C LEU A 28 3.44 0.62 1.39
N GLY A 29 4.35 -0.27 0.98
CA GLY A 29 4.10 -1.30 -0.04
C GLY A 29 3.60 -2.59 0.61
N LEU A 30 2.53 -3.18 0.05
CA LEU A 30 1.84 -4.35 0.61
C LEU A 30 1.47 -5.35 -0.49
N SER A 31 1.62 -6.65 -0.21
CA SER A 31 1.01 -7.70 -1.03
C SER A 31 -0.47 -7.93 -0.64
N ASP A 32 -1.17 -8.73 -1.42
CA ASP A 32 -2.56 -9.16 -1.13
C ASP A 32 -2.66 -10.01 0.16
N ASN A 33 -1.57 -10.69 0.52
CA ASN A 33 -1.40 -11.55 1.67
C ASN A 33 -0.35 -10.99 2.65
N CYS A 34 -0.33 -9.69 2.87
CA CYS A 34 0.73 -8.98 3.63
C CYS A 34 0.88 -9.44 5.10
N ASP A 35 -0.12 -10.16 5.61
CA ASP A 35 -0.20 -10.78 6.95
C ASP A 35 0.39 -12.20 7.02
N SER A 36 0.84 -12.76 5.89
CA SER A 36 1.52 -14.05 5.83
C SER A 36 3.04 -13.92 6.06
N PRO A 37 3.73 -14.94 6.61
CA PRO A 37 5.19 -14.97 6.64
C PRO A 37 5.85 -14.88 5.25
N GLN A 38 5.13 -15.22 4.18
CA GLN A 38 5.58 -15.05 2.80
C GLN A 38 5.08 -13.75 2.15
N GLY A 39 4.28 -12.95 2.86
CA GLY A 39 3.72 -11.69 2.37
C GLY A 39 4.76 -10.57 2.26
N PHE A 40 4.36 -9.47 1.63
CA PHE A 40 5.15 -8.24 1.54
C PHE A 40 4.51 -7.13 2.36
N SER A 41 5.31 -6.49 3.21
CA SER A 41 4.91 -5.31 4.00
C SER A 41 6.13 -4.50 4.36
N GLN A 42 6.41 -3.42 3.62
CA GLN A 42 7.62 -2.62 3.81
C GLN A 42 7.35 -1.13 3.67
N PHE A 43 7.90 -0.34 4.61
CA PHE A 43 7.97 1.11 4.47
C PHE A 43 9.11 1.48 3.53
N GLY A 44 8.87 2.47 2.67
CA GLY A 44 9.87 2.97 1.75
C GLY A 44 9.49 4.35 1.23
N VAL A 45 10.08 4.69 0.09
CA VAL A 45 9.79 5.93 -0.63
C VAL A 45 9.19 5.57 -1.98
N ALA A 46 8.07 6.20 -2.34
CA ALA A 46 7.44 6.03 -3.64
C ALA A 46 7.45 7.35 -4.42
N VAL A 47 7.69 7.25 -5.73
CA VAL A 47 7.49 8.34 -6.67
C VAL A 47 6.19 8.07 -7.40
N GLU A 48 5.25 9.01 -7.38
CA GLU A 48 4.00 8.84 -8.11
C GLU A 48 4.24 8.72 -9.62
N GLY A 49 3.58 7.75 -10.26
CA GLY A 49 3.68 7.55 -11.69
C GLY A 49 2.88 6.35 -12.18
N ARG A 50 2.87 6.14 -13.50
CA ARG A 50 2.10 5.06 -14.16
C ARG A 50 2.42 3.65 -13.63
N HIS A 51 3.61 3.44 -13.06
CA HIS A 51 4.03 2.14 -12.53
C HIS A 51 3.25 1.71 -11.27
N LEU A 52 2.64 2.65 -10.54
CA LEU A 52 1.82 2.33 -9.36
C LEU A 52 0.43 1.76 -9.73
N GLY A 53 0.04 1.83 -11.01
CA GLY A 53 -1.26 1.38 -11.47
C GLY A 53 -2.38 2.36 -11.16
N GLY A 54 -3.55 1.82 -10.85
CA GLY A 54 -4.77 2.59 -10.65
C GLY A 54 -4.86 3.17 -9.24
N GLN A 55 -5.18 4.45 -9.12
CA GLN A 55 -5.52 5.03 -7.82
C GLN A 55 -6.88 4.52 -7.36
N ILE A 56 -6.94 4.01 -6.13
CA ILE A 56 -8.16 3.51 -5.48
C ILE A 56 -8.38 4.24 -4.15
N GLN A 57 -9.58 4.11 -3.59
CA GLN A 57 -9.84 4.53 -2.22
C GLN A 57 -9.38 3.43 -1.25
N PHE A 58 -8.92 3.82 -0.06
CA PHE A 58 -8.52 2.87 1.00
C PHE A 58 -9.61 1.84 1.32
N ALA A 59 -10.89 2.24 1.23
CA ALA A 59 -12.04 1.35 1.46
C ALA A 59 -12.13 0.16 0.50
N TYR A 60 -11.49 0.24 -0.68
CA TYR A 60 -11.46 -0.84 -1.67
C TYR A 60 -10.33 -1.84 -1.46
N LEU A 61 -9.44 -1.61 -0.50
CA LEU A 61 -8.43 -2.60 -0.13
C LEU A 61 -9.12 -3.83 0.50
N PRO A 62 -8.56 -5.03 0.30
CA PRO A 62 -8.98 -6.24 1.02
C PRO A 62 -8.95 -6.04 2.54
N GLU A 63 -9.82 -6.75 3.26
CA GLU A 63 -9.97 -6.56 4.71
C GLU A 63 -8.67 -6.81 5.48
N ASN A 64 -7.96 -7.89 5.16
CA ASN A 64 -6.66 -8.20 5.77
C ASN A 64 -5.62 -7.10 5.51
N VAL A 65 -5.58 -6.56 4.28
CA VAL A 65 -4.68 -5.46 3.90
C VAL A 65 -5.03 -4.17 4.66
N LYS A 66 -6.32 -3.85 4.83
CA LYS A 66 -6.74 -2.68 5.62
C LYS A 66 -6.33 -2.80 7.09
N LEU A 67 -6.59 -3.96 7.71
CA LEU A 67 -6.26 -4.22 9.10
C LEU A 67 -4.74 -4.14 9.33
N HIS A 68 -3.97 -4.83 8.50
CA HIS A 68 -2.50 -4.80 8.57
C HIS A 68 -1.94 -3.40 8.32
N ALA A 69 -2.46 -2.67 7.32
CA ALA A 69 -2.05 -1.29 7.06
C ALA A 69 -2.36 -0.38 8.25
N TYR A 70 -3.51 -0.56 8.91
CA TYR A 70 -3.89 0.20 10.10
C TYR A 70 -2.89 -0.03 11.25
N GLU A 71 -2.59 -1.29 11.58
CA GLU A 71 -1.61 -1.67 12.62
C GLU A 71 -0.21 -1.10 12.36
N ARG A 72 0.17 -0.96 11.08
CA ARG A 72 1.48 -0.45 10.69
C ARG A 72 1.60 1.06 10.85
N ILE A 73 0.50 1.81 10.75
CA ILE A 73 0.51 3.28 10.69
C ILE A 73 0.06 3.97 11.99
N THR A 74 -0.45 3.19 12.95
CA THR A 74 -0.78 3.59 14.33
C THR A 74 0.36 3.29 15.28
#